data_AF-A0A527ZEW2-F1
#
_entry.id   AF-A0A527ZEW2-F1
#
_cell.length_a   1.000
_cell.length_b   1.000
_cell.length_c   1.000
_cell.angle_alpha   90.00
_cell.angle_beta   90.00
_cell.angle_gamma   90.00
#
_symmetry.space_group_name_H-M   'P 1'
#
loop_
_entity.id
_entity.type
_entity.pdbx_description
1 polymer ?
#
loop_
_entity_poly.entity_id
_entity_poly.type
_entity_poly.pdbx_seq_one_letter_code
_entity_poly.pdbx_strand_id
1 'polypeptide(L)' 'CMSDTLDRLARKAPPATSIDDYVAAMSLIDAAYEKAGR' A
#
# COMPACT_ATOMS: atom_id res chain seq x y z
N CYS A 1 -10.93 -3.35 -4.63
CA CYS A 1 -12.25 -3.40 -3.95
C CYS A 1 -12.17 -4.42 -2.82
N MET A 2 -12.91 -4.25 -1.71
CA MET A 2 -12.88 -5.21 -0.58
C MET A 2 -13.18 -6.67 -1.00
N SER A 3 -14.01 -6.88 -2.02
CA SER A 3 -14.32 -8.23 -2.54
C SER A 3 -13.08 -8.98 -3.03
N ASP A 4 -12.18 -8.31 -3.77
CA ASP A 4 -10.94 -8.91 -4.28
C ASP A 4 -10.00 -9.35 -3.14
N THR A 5 -9.91 -8.52 -2.10
CA THR A 5 -9.10 -8.84 -0.91
C THR A 5 -9.62 -10.10 -0.22
N LEU A 6 -10.93 -10.21 -0.02
CA LEU A 6 -11.54 -11.37 0.64
C LEU A 6 -11.42 -12.64 -0.21
N ASP A 7 -11.60 -12.54 -1.52
CA ASP A 7 -11.44 -13.67 -2.44
C ASP A 7 -10.00 -14.20 -2.46
N ARG A 8 -9.02 -13.30 -2.39
CA ARG A 8 -7.59 -13.66 -2.34
C ARG A 8 -7.22 -14.29 -1.00
N LEU A 9 -7.79 -13.78 0.10
CA LEU A 9 -7.65 -14.39 1.42
C LEU A 9 -8.22 -15.82 1.45
N ALA A 10 -9.43 -16.03 0.92
CA ALA A 10 -10.06 -17.34 0.87
C ALA A 10 -9.22 -18.37 0.09
N ARG A 11 -8.50 -17.94 -0.94
CA ARG A 11 -7.61 -18.78 -1.76
C ARG A 11 -6.17 -18.88 -1.22
N LYS A 12 -5.88 -18.32 -0.05
CA LYS A 12 -4.52 -18.19 0.50
C LYS A 12 -3.52 -17.54 -0.47
N ALA A 13 -4.02 -16.67 -1.34
CA ALA A 13 -3.17 -15.92 -2.25
C ALA A 13 -2.53 -14.73 -1.51
N PRO A 14 -1.32 -14.28 -1.92
CA PRO A 14 -0.71 -13.04 -1.40
C PRO A 14 -1.68 -11.86 -1.51
N PRO A 15 -1.58 -10.77 -0.72
CA PRO A 15 -2.39 -9.56 -0.90
C PRO A 15 -2.05 -8.82 -2.21
N ALA A 16 -2.95 -7.94 -2.69
CA ALA A 16 -2.77 -7.25 -3.97
C ALA A 16 -1.85 -6.04 -3.80
N THR A 17 -1.83 -5.52 -2.59
CA THR A 17 -0.94 -4.50 -2.09
C THR A 17 -0.34 -5.05 -0.80
N SER A 18 0.97 -5.16 -0.76
CA SER A 18 1.72 -5.59 0.40
C SER A 18 1.88 -4.45 1.42
N ILE A 19 2.40 -4.79 2.61
CA ILE A 19 2.81 -3.77 3.59
C ILE A 19 3.98 -2.95 3.03
N ASP A 20 4.88 -3.56 2.27
CA ASP A 20 6.02 -2.86 1.68
C ASP A 20 5.55 -1.80 0.67
N ASP A 21 4.52 -2.10 -0.12
CA ASP A 21 3.90 -1.14 -1.03
C ASP A 21 3.31 0.06 -0.28
N TYR A 22 2.71 -0.20 0.90
CA TYR A 22 2.19 0.85 1.77
C TYR A 22 3.32 1.72 2.34
N VAL A 23 4.40 1.11 2.83
CA VAL A 23 5.57 1.83 3.34
C VAL A 23 6.21 2.68 2.25
N ALA A 24 6.39 2.13 1.05
CA ALA A 24 6.91 2.86 -0.11
C ALA A 24 6.04 4.07 -0.46
N ALA A 25 4.71 3.91 -0.45
CA ALA A 25 3.79 5.03 -0.67
C ALA A 25 3.92 6.12 0.40
N MET A 26 4.04 5.74 1.69
CA MET A 26 4.26 6.70 2.77
C MET A 26 5.58 7.45 2.63
N SER A 27 6.67 6.76 2.28
CA SER A 27 7.96 7.42 2.02
C SER A 27 7.90 8.41 0.86
N LEU A 28 7.13 8.12 -0.19
CA LEU A 28 6.91 9.06 -1.29
C LEU A 28 6.12 10.30 -0.83
N ILE A 29 5.13 10.12 0.04
CA ILE A 29 4.35 11.20 0.63
C ILE A 29 5.26 12.08 1.50
N ASP A 30 6.09 11.48 2.36
CA ASP A 30 7.03 12.21 3.21
C ASP A 30 8.02 13.02 2.37
N ALA A 31 8.62 12.40 1.35
CA ALA A 31 9.53 13.09 0.43
C ALA A 31 8.84 14.24 -0.31
N ALA A 32 7.55 14.11 -0.64
CA ALA A 32 6.78 15.19 -1.26
C ALA A 32 6.57 16.36 -0.28
N TYR A 33 6.31 16.09 1.01
CA TYR A 33 6.19 17.13 2.03
C TYR A 33 7.52 17.84 2.32
N GLU A 34 8.63 17.10 2.42
CA GLU A 34 9.97 17.69 2.57
C GLU A 34 10.29 18.62 1.39
N LYS A 35 10.00 18.18 0.16
CA LYS A 35 10.21 19.00 -1.04
C LYS A 35 9.31 20.23 -1.09
N ALA A 36 8.09 20.13 -0.55
CA ALA A 36 7.14 21.24 -0.52
C ALA A 36 7.50 22.35 0.48
N GLY A 37 8.60 22.20 1.22
CA GLY A 37 9.08 23.22 2.16
C GLY A 37 8.28 23.26 3.46
N ARG A 38 7.79 22.09 3.90
CA ARG A 38 7.59 21.89 5.32
C ARG A 38 8.93 21.95 6.05
#